data_AF-A0A0N0D0Q9-F1
#
_entry.id   AF-A0A0N0D0Q9-F1
#
_cell.length_a   1.000
_cell.length_b   1.000
_cell.length_c   1.000
_cell.angle_alpha   90.00
_cell.angle_beta   90.00
_cell.angle_gamma   90.00
#
_symmetry.space_group_name_H-M   'P 1'
#
loop_
_entity.id
_entity.type
_entity.pdbx_description
1 polymer ?
#
loop_
_entity_poly.entity_id
_entity_poly.type
_entity_poly.pdbx_seq_one_letter_code
_entity_poly.pdbx_strand_id
1 'polypeptide(L)'
;MSNLRKVQVTTGVYWIEVPSAKVFILCGCPADSVKHLMKRGLIVTTEKQGVSFETGPNIILLSDVLVQNGDFSNLAEFPVLQMLYRQGMLLPGHPNNSGEKPLIIGSKAQVKSQMEYIYRGNYGLISKEEITQAGISSEVANEMMRLKMKFSFGKICKTEELLDSKIIGSEAVEIKNDVFIKRIRVNVFEIKYHDEQVTIDLNIPSHAIYESPYPLGHYNIKRDYFGVIHSGEGDGWDINRPTMSSILMFQGRIYLIDAGPNMVYILNTLGIGVNEIEGIFHTHSHDDHFCGIPTLMRTDQKIKYFATPLVRESVIKKLSALLSIEDDQFYDYFDVHDLEFDVWNNVDGLSVKPVFSPHPVETNIFTFRAICEEGYLSYAHFADIVALDVLEGMITDDQEAYGVSQDFYDSVKKEYLTTVNIKKLDIGGGLIHGKAEDFKKDMSEKLI
;
A
#
# COMPACT_ATOMS: atom_id res chain seq x y z
N MET A 1 -9.83 -26.18 28.23
CA MET A 1 -9.78 -24.85 27.60
C MET A 1 -10.29 -25.03 26.17
N SER A 2 -11.07 -24.09 25.63
CA SER A 2 -11.52 -24.16 24.24
C SER A 2 -10.31 -24.24 23.32
N ASN A 3 -10.29 -25.21 22.39
CA ASN A 3 -9.24 -25.26 21.36
C ASN A 3 -9.54 -24.29 20.22
N LEU A 4 -10.79 -23.84 20.08
CA LEU A 4 -11.24 -22.87 19.10
C LEU A 4 -11.59 -21.56 19.80
N ARG A 5 -10.84 -20.49 19.53
CA ARG A 5 -11.08 -19.16 20.13
C ARG A 5 -11.40 -18.14 19.06
N LYS A 6 -12.46 -17.36 19.29
CA LYS A 6 -12.87 -16.20 18.50
C LYS A 6 -12.59 -14.90 19.25
N VAL A 7 -11.96 -13.94 18.59
CA VAL A 7 -11.72 -12.59 19.11
C VAL A 7 -12.21 -11.58 18.07
N GLN A 8 -13.01 -10.60 18.48
CA GLN A 8 -13.30 -9.45 17.62
C GLN A 8 -12.13 -8.48 17.68
N VAL A 9 -11.53 -8.18 16.53
CA VAL A 9 -10.35 -7.32 16.43
C VAL A 9 -10.78 -5.85 16.37
N THR A 10 -11.65 -5.56 15.39
CA THR A 10 -12.32 -4.28 15.15
C THR A 10 -13.67 -4.55 14.48
N THR A 11 -14.45 -3.51 14.16
CA THR A 11 -15.69 -3.61 13.40
C THR A 11 -15.48 -4.41 12.10
N GLY A 12 -16.26 -5.50 11.92
CA GLY A 12 -16.19 -6.35 10.74
C GLY A 12 -14.95 -7.25 10.61
N VAL A 13 -14.05 -7.26 11.61
CA VAL A 13 -12.79 -8.04 11.58
C VAL A 13 -12.69 -8.93 12.80
N TYR A 14 -12.41 -10.21 12.57
CA TYR A 14 -12.28 -11.21 13.62
C TYR A 14 -10.99 -12.01 13.47
N TRP A 15 -10.51 -12.49 14.61
CA TRP A 15 -9.41 -13.43 14.71
C TRP A 15 -9.95 -14.77 15.20
N ILE A 16 -9.60 -15.84 14.49
CA ILE A 16 -9.85 -17.22 14.93
C ILE A 16 -8.51 -17.92 15.14
N GLU A 17 -8.34 -18.55 16.29
CA GLU A 17 -7.17 -19.40 16.55
C GLU A 17 -7.59 -20.81 16.95
N VAL A 18 -6.88 -21.78 16.37
CA VAL A 18 -6.83 -23.18 16.78
C VAL A 18 -5.36 -23.58 16.96
N PRO A 19 -4.75 -23.26 18.12
CA PRO A 19 -3.31 -23.44 18.32
C PRO A 19 -2.85 -24.89 18.16
N SER A 20 -3.65 -25.87 18.60
CA SER A 20 -3.37 -27.31 18.45
C SER A 20 -3.27 -27.74 16.99
N ALA A 21 -4.02 -27.09 16.10
CA ALA A 21 -4.00 -27.32 14.65
C ALA A 21 -3.05 -26.37 13.90
N LYS A 22 -2.40 -25.43 14.60
CA LYS A 22 -1.59 -24.34 14.02
C LYS A 22 -2.37 -23.52 12.97
N VAL A 23 -3.64 -23.25 13.24
CA VAL A 23 -4.51 -22.46 12.37
C VAL A 23 -4.81 -21.12 13.02
N PHE A 24 -4.48 -20.03 12.32
CA PHE A 24 -4.66 -18.66 12.77
C PHE A 24 -5.25 -17.85 11.62
N ILE A 25 -6.52 -17.48 11.73
CA ILE A 25 -7.32 -16.91 10.64
C ILE A 25 -7.61 -15.44 10.93
N LEU A 26 -7.20 -14.57 10.02
CA LEU A 26 -7.71 -13.22 9.90
C LEU A 26 -9.01 -13.27 9.09
N CYS A 27 -10.14 -13.01 9.72
CA CYS A 27 -11.45 -12.99 9.08
C CYS A 27 -11.90 -11.56 8.80
N GLY A 28 -11.98 -11.19 7.52
CA GLY A 28 -12.07 -9.82 7.04
C GLY A 28 -10.70 -9.13 7.08
N CYS A 29 -10.34 -8.42 6.02
CA CYS A 29 -9.05 -7.72 5.94
C CYS A 29 -9.19 -6.33 5.30
N PRO A 30 -9.96 -5.39 5.88
CA PRO A 30 -9.95 -3.99 5.45
C PRO A 30 -8.58 -3.35 5.69
N ALA A 31 -8.42 -2.10 5.25
CA ALA A 31 -7.19 -1.34 5.46
C ALA A 31 -6.75 -1.34 6.94
N ASP A 32 -5.44 -1.28 7.18
CA ASP A 32 -4.84 -1.29 8.52
C ASP A 32 -5.15 -2.53 9.41
N SER A 33 -5.62 -3.63 8.83
CA SER A 33 -5.87 -4.87 9.58
C SER A 33 -4.66 -5.36 10.38
N VAL A 34 -3.44 -5.25 9.82
CA VAL A 34 -2.21 -5.62 10.52
C VAL A 34 -1.98 -4.75 11.76
N LYS A 35 -2.18 -3.43 11.64
CA LYS A 35 -2.02 -2.49 12.76
C LYS A 35 -2.99 -2.80 13.91
N HIS A 36 -4.23 -3.15 13.57
CA HIS A 36 -5.22 -3.58 14.57
C HIS A 36 -4.82 -4.88 15.27
N LEU A 37 -4.32 -5.87 14.52
CA LEU A 37 -3.82 -7.13 15.10
C LEU A 37 -2.63 -6.88 16.04
N MET A 38 -1.70 -6.00 15.67
CA MET A 38 -0.58 -5.59 16.52
C MET A 38 -1.08 -4.90 17.81
N LYS A 39 -2.03 -3.96 17.72
CA LYS A 39 -2.62 -3.30 18.90
C LYS A 39 -3.34 -4.25 19.85
N ARG A 40 -3.94 -5.31 19.32
CA ARG A 40 -4.59 -6.36 20.12
C ARG A 40 -3.61 -7.39 20.69
N GLY A 41 -2.31 -7.28 20.37
CA GLY A 41 -1.30 -8.26 20.80
C GLY A 41 -1.44 -9.63 20.14
N LEU A 42 -2.09 -9.69 18.97
CA LEU A 42 -2.23 -10.90 18.16
C LEU A 42 -1.05 -11.09 17.20
N ILE A 43 -0.45 -9.97 16.78
CA ILE A 43 0.88 -9.91 16.16
C ILE A 43 1.84 -9.34 17.20
N VAL A 44 2.83 -10.14 17.59
CA VAL A 44 3.89 -9.73 18.52
C VAL A 44 5.24 -10.23 18.03
N THR A 45 6.29 -9.47 18.32
CA THR A 45 7.66 -9.91 18.08
C THR A 45 8.01 -11.05 19.04
N THR A 46 8.63 -12.10 18.50
CA THR A 46 9.10 -13.27 19.22
C THR A 46 10.46 -13.72 18.66
N GLU A 47 11.03 -14.78 19.22
CA GLU A 47 12.32 -15.32 18.80
C GLU A 47 12.28 -16.85 18.77
N LYS A 48 12.90 -17.44 17.75
CA LYS A 48 13.12 -18.88 17.63
C LYS A 48 14.49 -19.11 17.02
N GLN A 49 15.30 -19.94 17.67
CA GLN A 49 16.65 -20.28 17.19
C GLN A 49 17.53 -19.03 16.94
N GLY A 50 17.40 -17.98 17.76
CA GLY A 50 18.18 -16.74 17.62
C GLY A 50 17.70 -15.80 16.51
N VAL A 51 16.61 -16.14 15.81
CA VAL A 51 16.01 -15.29 14.78
C VAL A 51 14.76 -14.63 15.33
N SER A 52 14.72 -13.29 15.28
CA SER A 52 13.55 -12.50 15.65
C SER A 52 12.59 -12.36 14.48
N PHE A 53 11.29 -12.57 14.74
CA PHE A 53 10.21 -12.48 13.76
C PHE A 53 8.88 -12.20 14.47
N GLU A 54 7.79 -12.07 13.74
CA GLU A 54 6.46 -11.81 14.29
C GLU A 54 5.55 -13.04 14.29
N THR A 55 4.67 -13.14 15.28
CA THR A 55 3.48 -13.98 15.17
C THR A 55 2.47 -13.37 14.20
N GLY A 56 1.42 -14.11 13.85
CA GLY A 56 0.34 -13.54 13.06
C GLY A 56 -0.57 -14.59 12.44
N PRO A 57 -1.51 -14.15 11.59
CA PRO A 57 -2.37 -15.08 10.86
C PRO A 57 -1.52 -15.91 9.89
N ASN A 58 -1.97 -17.10 9.54
CA ASN A 58 -1.47 -17.86 8.40
C ASN A 58 -2.55 -18.13 7.35
N ILE A 59 -3.77 -17.64 7.61
CA ILE A 59 -4.94 -17.77 6.74
C ILE A 59 -5.69 -16.44 6.72
N ILE A 60 -6.17 -16.02 5.54
CA ILE A 60 -7.06 -14.87 5.38
C ILE A 60 -8.41 -15.38 4.87
N LEU A 61 -9.47 -15.16 5.62
CA LEU A 61 -10.85 -15.34 5.17
C LEU A 61 -11.38 -14.01 4.62
N LEU A 62 -11.60 -13.98 3.31
CA LEU A 62 -12.11 -12.83 2.59
C LEU A 62 -13.61 -12.63 2.84
N SER A 63 -14.01 -11.37 2.92
CA SER A 63 -15.41 -10.97 2.88
C SER A 63 -16.02 -11.31 1.52
N ASP A 64 -17.28 -11.75 1.50
CA ASP A 64 -18.03 -11.95 0.26
C ASP A 64 -18.40 -10.60 -0.40
N VAL A 65 -18.46 -9.54 0.40
CA VAL A 65 -18.85 -8.19 -0.02
C VAL A 65 -17.57 -7.37 -0.19
N LEU A 66 -17.38 -6.79 -1.38
CA LEU A 66 -16.14 -6.05 -1.68
C LEU A 66 -16.07 -4.69 -0.98
N VAL A 67 -17.18 -3.94 -1.00
CA VAL A 67 -17.29 -2.60 -0.42
C VAL A 67 -18.42 -2.60 0.60
N GLN A 68 -18.12 -2.18 1.83
CA GLN A 68 -19.10 -2.02 2.89
C GLN A 68 -19.02 -0.59 3.45
N ASN A 69 -20.16 0.11 3.44
CA ASN A 69 -20.27 1.51 3.88
C ASN A 69 -19.24 2.48 3.27
N GLY A 70 -18.76 2.17 2.05
CA GLY A 70 -17.80 3.00 1.32
C GLY A 70 -16.35 2.55 1.39
N ASP A 71 -16.02 1.56 2.21
CA ASP A 71 -14.63 1.10 2.33
C ASP A 71 -14.47 -0.33 1.82
N PHE A 72 -13.26 -0.63 1.32
CA PHE A 72 -12.92 -1.99 0.90
C PHE A 72 -12.87 -2.93 2.10
N SER A 73 -13.54 -4.07 1.96
CA SER A 73 -13.54 -5.14 2.97
C SER A 73 -12.36 -6.10 2.84
N ASN A 74 -11.70 -6.11 1.68
CA ASN A 74 -10.60 -7.02 1.33
C ASN A 74 -9.42 -6.26 0.72
N LEU A 75 -8.36 -6.08 1.50
CA LEU A 75 -7.07 -5.47 1.15
C LEU A 75 -5.96 -6.36 1.73
N ALA A 76 -5.69 -7.47 1.02
CA ALA A 76 -4.87 -8.56 1.55
C ALA A 76 -3.35 -8.38 1.37
N GLU A 77 -2.87 -7.34 0.69
CA GLU A 77 -1.45 -7.12 0.41
C GLU A 77 -0.62 -7.08 1.69
N PHE A 78 -0.88 -6.13 2.59
CA PHE A 78 -0.10 -5.99 3.83
C PHE A 78 -0.23 -7.20 4.77
N PRO A 79 -1.41 -7.80 4.98
CA PRO A 79 -1.51 -9.08 5.67
C PRO A 79 -0.65 -10.19 5.07
N VAL A 80 -0.57 -10.29 3.74
CA VAL A 80 0.28 -11.26 3.05
C VAL A 80 1.76 -10.93 3.19
N LEU A 81 2.16 -9.67 3.01
CA LEU A 81 3.55 -9.23 3.22
C LEU A 81 4.01 -9.49 4.66
N GLN A 82 3.12 -9.30 5.64
CA GLN A 82 3.39 -9.64 7.04
C GLN A 82 3.69 -11.14 7.20
N MET A 83 2.89 -12.02 6.60
CA MET A 83 3.12 -13.47 6.61
C MET A 83 4.44 -13.87 5.93
N LEU A 84 4.68 -13.36 4.72
CA LEU A 84 5.83 -13.76 3.91
C LEU A 84 7.15 -13.27 4.51
N TYR A 85 7.21 -12.01 4.94
CA TYR A 85 8.44 -11.34 5.34
C TYR A 85 8.60 -11.17 6.85
N ARG A 86 7.58 -10.68 7.56
CA ARG A 86 7.70 -10.39 9.01
C ARG A 86 7.55 -11.63 9.89
N GLN A 87 6.74 -12.61 9.48
CA GLN A 87 6.75 -13.96 10.07
C GLN A 87 7.85 -14.85 9.47
N GLY A 88 8.41 -14.43 8.33
CA GLY A 88 9.51 -15.11 7.62
C GLY A 88 9.11 -16.45 6.97
N MET A 89 7.88 -16.57 6.48
CA MET A 89 7.42 -17.79 5.77
C MET A 89 8.09 -17.96 4.41
N LEU A 90 8.54 -16.88 3.76
CA LEU A 90 9.20 -16.91 2.46
C LEU A 90 10.73 -16.83 2.56
N LEU A 91 11.27 -16.37 3.69
CA LEU A 91 12.69 -16.07 3.86
C LEU A 91 13.54 -17.35 3.88
N PRO A 92 14.52 -17.53 2.98
CA PRO A 92 15.37 -18.72 2.98
C PRO A 92 16.12 -18.91 4.30
N GLY A 93 16.11 -20.15 4.82
CA GLY A 93 16.80 -20.49 6.08
C GLY A 93 16.10 -19.97 7.35
N HIS A 94 14.97 -19.26 7.22
CA HIS A 94 14.22 -18.77 8.37
C HIS A 94 13.47 -19.92 9.09
N PRO A 95 13.40 -19.93 10.44
CA PRO A 95 12.80 -21.04 11.21
C PRO A 95 11.29 -21.25 11.00
N ASN A 96 10.61 -20.33 10.31
CA ASN A 96 9.21 -20.44 9.90
C ASN A 96 9.01 -20.72 8.41
N ASN A 97 10.09 -20.73 7.62
CA ASN A 97 10.02 -21.20 6.25
C ASN A 97 10.01 -22.74 6.24
N SER A 98 8.83 -23.32 6.47
CA SER A 98 8.60 -24.76 6.44
C SER A 98 8.25 -25.29 5.04
N GLY A 99 8.23 -24.41 4.02
CA GLY A 99 7.66 -24.67 2.70
C GLY A 99 6.12 -24.59 2.64
N GLU A 100 5.46 -24.36 3.78
CA GLU A 100 4.02 -24.08 3.80
C GLU A 100 3.74 -22.64 3.36
N LYS A 101 2.76 -22.48 2.46
CA LYS A 101 2.33 -21.16 2.00
C LYS A 101 1.20 -20.63 2.89
N PRO A 102 1.10 -19.30 3.05
CA PRO A 102 -0.10 -18.71 3.60
C PRO A 102 -1.31 -19.01 2.70
N LEU A 103 -2.50 -19.10 3.32
CA LEU A 103 -3.71 -19.54 2.65
C LEU A 103 -4.74 -18.41 2.55
N ILE A 104 -5.24 -18.14 1.34
CA ILE A 104 -6.37 -17.22 1.13
C ILE A 104 -7.65 -18.01 0.85
N ILE A 105 -8.71 -17.73 1.59
CA ILE A 105 -9.99 -18.44 1.47
C ILE A 105 -11.15 -17.47 1.29
N GLY A 106 -12.13 -17.83 0.46
CA GLY A 106 -13.29 -16.98 0.20
C GLY A 106 -14.12 -17.45 -0.97
N SER A 107 -14.99 -16.56 -1.50
CA SER A 107 -15.68 -16.84 -2.75
C SER A 107 -14.71 -16.91 -3.93
N LYS A 108 -15.08 -17.62 -5.00
CA LYS A 108 -14.23 -17.74 -6.21
C LYS A 108 -13.87 -16.37 -6.79
N ALA A 109 -14.82 -15.43 -6.80
CA ALA A 109 -14.61 -14.09 -7.30
C ALA A 109 -13.60 -13.32 -6.43
N GLN A 110 -13.81 -13.33 -5.10
CA GLN A 110 -12.96 -12.60 -4.17
C GLN A 110 -11.54 -13.17 -4.12
N VAL A 111 -11.38 -14.50 -4.11
CA VAL A 111 -10.06 -15.14 -4.20
C VAL A 111 -9.35 -14.74 -5.48
N LYS A 112 -10.00 -14.84 -6.65
CA LYS A 112 -9.38 -14.47 -7.92
C LYS A 112 -8.93 -12.99 -7.93
N SER A 113 -9.80 -12.10 -7.50
CA SER A 113 -9.52 -10.66 -7.44
C SER A 113 -8.34 -10.36 -6.52
N GLN A 114 -8.32 -10.93 -5.31
CA GLN A 114 -7.22 -10.69 -4.37
C GLN A 114 -5.89 -11.29 -4.85
N MET A 115 -5.91 -12.43 -5.54
CA MET A 115 -4.69 -13.03 -6.09
C MET A 115 -4.03 -12.11 -7.15
N GLU A 116 -4.82 -11.53 -8.06
CA GLU A 116 -4.32 -10.56 -9.03
C GLU A 116 -3.96 -9.22 -8.37
N TYR A 117 -4.76 -8.77 -7.40
CA TYR A 117 -4.50 -7.56 -6.62
C TYR A 117 -3.13 -7.61 -5.93
N ILE A 118 -2.83 -8.71 -5.24
CA ILE A 118 -1.53 -8.92 -4.56
C ILE A 118 -0.40 -9.00 -5.59
N TYR A 119 -0.64 -9.62 -6.75
CA TYR A 119 0.35 -9.68 -7.82
C TYR A 119 0.73 -8.29 -8.30
N ARG A 120 -0.27 -7.44 -8.56
CA ARG A 120 -0.08 -6.02 -8.93
C ARG A 120 0.46 -5.18 -7.78
N GLY A 121 0.12 -5.52 -6.54
CA GLY A 121 0.68 -4.91 -5.34
C GLY A 121 2.19 -5.13 -5.19
N ASN A 122 2.65 -6.35 -5.46
CA ASN A 122 4.07 -6.70 -5.34
C ASN A 122 4.93 -6.17 -6.48
N TYR A 123 4.35 -5.99 -7.68
CA TYR A 123 5.13 -5.79 -8.90
C TYR A 123 4.68 -4.64 -9.79
N GLY A 124 3.48 -4.08 -9.59
CA GLY A 124 2.93 -3.01 -10.43
C GLY A 124 2.80 -3.45 -11.90
N LEU A 125 3.55 -2.78 -12.78
CA LEU A 125 3.73 -3.20 -14.16
C LEU A 125 4.71 -4.39 -14.24
N ILE A 126 4.29 -5.46 -14.90
CA ILE A 126 4.95 -6.78 -14.81
C ILE A 126 5.83 -7.11 -16.01
N SER A 127 5.83 -6.25 -17.03
CA SER A 127 6.58 -6.49 -18.25
C SER A 127 7.07 -5.20 -18.89
N LYS A 128 8.08 -5.34 -19.76
CA LYS A 128 8.60 -4.25 -20.57
C LYS A 128 7.51 -3.65 -21.47
N GLU A 129 6.63 -4.50 -22.00
CA GLU A 129 5.53 -4.09 -22.86
C GLU A 129 4.58 -3.15 -22.13
N GLU A 130 4.20 -3.47 -20.89
CA GLU A 130 3.35 -2.60 -20.07
C GLU A 130 4.04 -1.25 -19.80
N ILE A 131 5.33 -1.25 -19.47
CA ILE A 131 6.11 -0.01 -19.25
C ILE A 131 6.19 0.84 -20.54
N THR A 132 6.39 0.20 -21.68
CA THR A 132 6.47 0.89 -22.99
C THR A 132 5.12 1.45 -23.40
N GLN A 133 4.02 0.75 -23.10
CA GLN A 133 2.65 1.22 -23.34
C GLN A 133 2.32 2.46 -22.49
N ALA A 134 2.95 2.62 -21.32
CA ALA A 134 2.88 3.84 -20.52
C ALA A 134 3.68 5.02 -21.12
N GLY A 135 4.26 4.89 -22.32
CA GLY A 135 4.95 5.98 -23.01
C GLY A 135 6.45 6.10 -22.71
N ILE A 136 7.03 5.12 -22.01
CA ILE A 136 8.48 5.06 -21.76
C ILE A 136 9.18 4.45 -22.99
N SER A 137 10.37 4.95 -23.36
CA SER A 137 11.13 4.39 -24.47
C SER A 137 11.56 2.94 -24.18
N SER A 138 11.76 2.15 -25.23
CA SER A 138 12.20 0.75 -25.11
C SER A 138 13.51 0.59 -24.33
N GLU A 139 14.42 1.56 -24.47
CA GLU A 139 15.71 1.58 -23.78
C GLU A 139 15.54 1.83 -22.29
N VAL A 140 14.79 2.87 -21.90
CA VAL A 140 14.52 3.18 -20.49
C VAL A 140 13.66 2.09 -19.85
N ALA A 141 12.70 1.52 -20.59
CA ALA A 141 11.88 0.40 -20.13
C ALA A 141 12.74 -0.85 -19.81
N ASN A 142 13.79 -1.11 -20.59
CA ASN A 142 14.76 -2.18 -20.28
C ASN A 142 15.48 -1.91 -18.95
N GLU A 143 15.95 -0.69 -18.72
CA GLU A 143 16.64 -0.32 -17.48
C GLU A 143 15.72 -0.42 -16.26
N MET A 144 14.48 0.08 -16.38
CA MET A 144 13.45 -0.07 -15.35
C MET A 144 13.15 -1.54 -15.05
N MET A 145 13.06 -2.39 -16.07
CA MET A 145 12.89 -3.83 -15.85
C MET A 145 14.10 -4.46 -15.16
N ARG A 146 15.35 -4.08 -15.49
CA ARG A 146 16.55 -4.59 -14.80
C ARG A 146 16.54 -4.24 -13.32
N LEU A 147 16.16 -3.01 -12.96
CA LEU A 147 15.96 -2.57 -11.58
C LEU A 147 14.85 -3.37 -10.88
N LYS A 148 13.67 -3.46 -11.51
CA LYS A 148 12.52 -4.19 -10.96
C LYS A 148 12.86 -5.66 -10.68
N MET A 149 13.53 -6.32 -11.63
CA MET A 149 13.99 -7.69 -11.46
C MET A 149 15.01 -7.83 -10.33
N LYS A 150 15.80 -6.80 -10.03
CA LYS A 150 16.71 -6.81 -8.88
C LYS A 150 15.94 -6.75 -7.55
N PHE A 151 14.94 -5.89 -7.44
CA PHE A 151 14.03 -5.84 -6.29
C PHE A 151 13.25 -7.14 -6.12
N SER A 152 12.88 -7.80 -7.22
CA SER A 152 12.15 -9.08 -7.20
C SER A 152 13.07 -10.31 -7.10
N PHE A 153 14.34 -10.16 -6.69
CA PHE A 153 15.30 -11.26 -6.56
C PHE A 153 15.45 -12.13 -7.82
N GLY A 154 15.34 -11.52 -8.99
CA GLY A 154 15.48 -12.14 -10.30
C GLY A 154 14.23 -12.85 -10.80
N LYS A 155 13.09 -12.76 -10.09
CA LYS A 155 11.85 -13.39 -10.54
C LYS A 155 10.59 -12.63 -10.12
N ILE A 156 9.73 -12.34 -11.10
CA ILE A 156 8.33 -11.98 -10.85
C ILE A 156 7.55 -13.30 -10.67
N CYS A 157 7.08 -13.54 -9.45
CA CYS A 157 6.37 -14.77 -9.09
C CYS A 157 4.88 -14.57 -9.22
N LYS A 158 4.17 -15.54 -9.82
CA LYS A 158 2.71 -15.53 -9.74
C LYS A 158 2.27 -15.70 -8.28
N THR A 159 1.13 -15.12 -7.91
CA THR A 159 0.66 -15.19 -6.52
C THR A 159 0.44 -16.64 -6.05
N GLU A 160 0.07 -17.57 -6.94
CA GLU A 160 -0.05 -19.01 -6.62
C GLU A 160 1.28 -19.67 -6.23
N GLU A 161 2.41 -19.07 -6.59
CA GLU A 161 3.72 -19.52 -6.14
C GLU A 161 4.00 -19.13 -4.70
N LEU A 162 3.33 -18.08 -4.20
CA LEU A 162 3.51 -17.52 -2.86
C LEU A 162 2.39 -17.92 -1.90
N LEU A 163 1.17 -18.09 -2.39
CA LEU A 163 -0.04 -18.36 -1.61
C LEU A 163 -0.77 -19.61 -2.13
N ASP A 164 -1.34 -20.37 -1.19
CA ASP A 164 -2.37 -21.34 -1.52
C ASP A 164 -3.74 -20.67 -1.46
N SER A 165 -4.75 -21.26 -2.12
CA SER A 165 -6.13 -20.78 -2.03
C SER A 165 -7.17 -21.89 -1.91
N LYS A 166 -8.28 -21.60 -1.23
CA LYS A 166 -9.46 -22.49 -1.16
C LYS A 166 -10.76 -21.73 -1.35
N ILE A 167 -11.64 -22.28 -2.18
CA ILE A 167 -12.96 -21.70 -2.42
C ILE A 167 -13.95 -22.18 -1.38
N ILE A 168 -14.62 -21.24 -0.71
CA ILE A 168 -15.61 -21.51 0.33
C ILE A 168 -17.02 -21.34 -0.25
N GLY A 169 -17.80 -22.41 -0.17
CA GLY A 169 -19.20 -22.50 -0.59
C GLY A 169 -20.11 -22.92 0.57
N SER A 170 -21.30 -23.43 0.26
CA SER A 170 -22.24 -23.96 1.27
C SER A 170 -21.76 -25.27 1.91
N GLU A 171 -21.01 -26.07 1.16
CA GLU A 171 -20.45 -27.32 1.63
C GLU A 171 -19.23 -27.08 2.52
N ALA A 172 -19.07 -27.93 3.53
CA ALA A 172 -17.92 -27.89 4.42
C ALA A 172 -16.65 -28.28 3.66
N VAL A 173 -15.62 -27.44 3.76
CA VAL A 173 -14.30 -27.66 3.19
C VAL A 173 -13.29 -27.67 4.33
N GLU A 174 -12.41 -28.67 4.33
CA GLU A 174 -11.28 -28.66 5.26
C GLU A 174 -10.29 -27.56 4.85
N ILE A 175 -10.00 -26.64 5.76
CA ILE A 175 -8.97 -25.62 5.59
C ILE A 175 -7.60 -26.25 5.85
N LYS A 176 -7.39 -26.81 7.05
CA LYS A 176 -6.12 -27.44 7.48
C LYS A 176 -6.32 -28.19 8.79
N ASN A 177 -5.67 -29.36 8.95
CA ASN A 177 -5.56 -30.09 10.21
C ASN A 177 -6.89 -30.25 10.95
N ASP A 178 -7.91 -30.80 10.28
CA ASP A 178 -9.27 -31.02 10.80
C ASP A 178 -10.07 -29.73 11.12
N VAL A 179 -9.59 -28.56 10.72
CA VAL A 179 -10.38 -27.31 10.77
C VAL A 179 -11.18 -27.17 9.49
N PHE A 180 -12.51 -27.16 9.61
CA PHE A 180 -13.45 -27.04 8.50
C PHE A 180 -14.14 -25.68 8.49
N ILE A 181 -14.51 -25.20 7.31
CA ILE A 181 -15.33 -23.99 7.14
C ILE A 181 -16.43 -24.21 6.10
N LYS A 182 -17.56 -23.53 6.28
CA LYS A 182 -18.59 -23.36 5.25
C LYS A 182 -19.23 -21.98 5.32
N ARG A 183 -19.74 -21.50 4.19
CA ARG A 183 -20.61 -20.31 4.10
C ARG A 183 -22.04 -20.72 4.45
N ILE A 184 -22.61 -20.12 5.49
CA ILE A 184 -24.01 -20.36 5.90
C ILE A 184 -24.97 -19.28 5.38
N ARG A 185 -24.46 -18.07 5.15
CA ARG A 185 -25.15 -16.93 4.50
C ARG A 185 -24.10 -16.04 3.86
N VAL A 186 -24.49 -15.11 2.98
CA VAL A 186 -23.58 -14.08 2.45
C VAL A 186 -22.82 -13.42 3.60
N ASN A 187 -21.49 -13.47 3.51
CA ASN A 187 -20.55 -12.91 4.47
C ASN A 187 -20.63 -13.51 5.88
N VAL A 188 -21.29 -14.67 6.04
CA VAL A 188 -21.40 -15.40 7.32
C VAL A 188 -20.89 -16.82 7.16
N PHE A 189 -19.95 -17.19 8.01
CA PHE A 189 -19.21 -18.44 7.92
C PHE A 189 -19.27 -19.20 9.25
N GLU A 190 -19.37 -20.53 9.17
CA GLU A 190 -19.21 -21.42 10.32
C GLU A 190 -17.86 -22.12 10.21
N ILE A 191 -17.05 -22.04 11.26
CA ILE A 191 -15.76 -22.72 11.39
C ILE A 191 -15.90 -23.78 12.48
N LYS A 192 -15.47 -25.00 12.19
CA LYS A 192 -15.59 -26.16 13.06
C LYS A 192 -14.22 -26.82 13.26
N TYR A 193 -13.95 -27.23 14.50
CA TYR A 193 -12.80 -28.05 14.86
C TYR A 193 -13.23 -29.06 15.94
N HIS A 194 -13.20 -30.35 15.61
CA HIS A 194 -13.79 -31.42 16.42
C HIS A 194 -15.24 -31.13 16.81
N ASP A 195 -15.54 -31.05 18.11
CA ASP A 195 -16.88 -30.78 18.65
C ASP A 195 -17.14 -29.28 18.87
N GLU A 196 -16.14 -28.42 18.63
CA GLU A 196 -16.26 -26.97 18.79
C GLU A 196 -16.62 -26.30 17.45
N GLN A 197 -17.51 -25.30 17.50
CA GLN A 197 -17.84 -24.49 16.34
C GLN A 197 -18.04 -23.02 16.71
N VAL A 198 -17.69 -22.13 15.79
CA VAL A 198 -17.91 -20.69 15.90
C VAL A 198 -18.48 -20.14 14.60
N THR A 199 -19.33 -19.13 14.72
CA THR A 199 -19.86 -18.38 13.57
C THR A 199 -19.20 -17.01 13.50
N ILE A 200 -18.77 -16.62 12.30
CA ILE A 200 -18.25 -15.29 11.98
C ILE A 200 -19.25 -14.61 11.05
N ASP A 201 -19.64 -13.38 11.40
CA ASP A 201 -20.44 -12.50 10.55
C ASP A 201 -19.59 -11.27 10.22
N LEU A 202 -19.15 -11.18 8.96
CA LEU A 202 -18.32 -10.08 8.46
C LEU A 202 -19.15 -8.90 7.96
N ASN A 203 -20.48 -8.97 8.03
CA ASN A 203 -21.34 -7.84 7.70
C ASN A 203 -21.20 -6.75 8.78
N ILE A 204 -21.00 -5.51 8.36
CA ILE A 204 -21.03 -4.36 9.27
C ILE A 204 -22.41 -3.70 9.25
N PRO A 205 -22.91 -3.20 10.40
CA PRO A 205 -24.18 -2.47 10.45
C PRO A 205 -24.20 -1.25 9.53
N SER A 206 -25.39 -0.86 9.07
CA SER A 206 -25.60 0.43 8.42
C SER A 206 -25.08 1.56 9.33
N HIS A 207 -24.20 2.42 8.82
CA HIS A 207 -23.50 3.51 9.52
C HIS A 207 -22.27 3.13 10.36
N ALA A 208 -21.95 1.84 10.50
CA ALA A 208 -20.65 1.47 11.07
C ALA A 208 -19.52 1.75 10.07
N ILE A 209 -18.33 2.04 10.56
CA ILE A 209 -17.13 2.23 9.72
C ILE A 209 -16.05 1.25 10.18
N TYR A 210 -15.10 0.95 9.30
CA TYR A 210 -13.85 0.34 9.76
C TYR A 210 -13.12 1.36 10.63
N GLU A 211 -12.80 0.98 11.86
CA GLU A 211 -12.20 1.90 12.83
C GLU A 211 -10.75 2.18 12.46
N SER A 212 -10.30 3.41 12.69
CA SER A 212 -8.88 3.73 12.60
C SER A 212 -8.11 3.08 13.76
N PRO A 213 -6.91 2.52 13.53
CA PRO A 213 -6.11 1.98 14.62
C PRO A 213 -5.54 3.09 15.50
N TYR A 214 -5.49 4.35 15.08
CA TYR A 214 -4.89 5.47 15.83
C TYR A 214 -5.90 6.59 16.08
N PRO A 215 -5.79 7.31 17.20
CA PRO A 215 -6.56 8.54 17.41
C PRO A 215 -5.87 9.72 16.71
N LEU A 216 -6.67 10.66 16.20
CA LEU A 216 -6.21 11.96 15.68
C LEU A 216 -6.83 13.11 16.48
N GLY A 217 -6.05 14.17 16.66
CA GLY A 217 -6.54 15.43 17.22
C GLY A 217 -7.32 16.24 16.19
N HIS A 218 -8.24 17.08 16.65
CA HIS A 218 -8.96 18.02 15.78
C HIS A 218 -8.15 19.31 15.60
N TYR A 219 -7.97 19.72 14.35
CA TYR A 219 -7.22 20.91 13.98
C TYR A 219 -8.07 21.82 13.11
N ASN A 220 -8.01 23.13 13.37
CA ASN A 220 -8.54 24.12 12.46
C ASN A 220 -7.39 24.67 11.61
N ILE A 221 -7.39 24.33 10.33
CA ILE A 221 -6.33 24.68 9.39
C ILE A 221 -6.69 25.95 8.61
N LYS A 222 -5.68 26.79 8.42
CA LYS A 222 -5.79 27.99 7.60
C LYS A 222 -5.68 27.62 6.12
N ARG A 223 -6.42 28.33 5.27
CA ARG A 223 -6.31 28.22 3.81
C ARG A 223 -5.22 29.17 3.34
N ASP A 224 -3.99 28.68 3.34
CA ASP A 224 -2.82 29.46 2.93
C ASP A 224 -2.67 29.48 1.39
N TYR A 225 -1.89 30.44 0.88
CA TYR A 225 -1.61 30.55 -0.55
C TYR A 225 -0.77 29.39 -1.07
N PHE A 226 0.26 28.99 -0.33
CA PHE A 226 1.07 27.79 -0.59
C PHE A 226 1.46 27.19 0.76
N GLY A 227 0.84 26.06 1.12
CA GLY A 227 1.00 25.46 2.44
C GLY A 227 0.94 23.94 2.37
N VAL A 228 1.59 23.27 3.30
CA VAL A 228 1.61 21.80 3.37
C VAL A 228 1.21 21.37 4.77
N ILE A 229 0.27 20.41 4.85
CA ILE A 229 -0.05 19.69 6.08
C ILE A 229 0.51 18.29 5.94
N HIS A 230 1.31 17.88 6.91
CA HIS A 230 1.76 16.49 7.02
C HIS A 230 0.66 15.66 7.69
N SER A 231 -0.17 15.02 6.86
CA SER A 231 -1.33 14.25 7.30
C SER A 231 -1.00 12.85 7.80
N GLY A 232 0.22 12.35 7.56
CA GLY A 232 0.71 11.09 8.10
C GLY A 232 2.21 10.93 7.91
N GLU A 233 2.87 10.22 8.82
CA GLU A 233 4.34 10.09 8.92
C GLU A 233 4.77 8.66 9.30
N GLY A 234 3.80 7.72 9.34
CA GLY A 234 4.07 6.31 9.54
C GLY A 234 4.13 5.55 8.22
N ASP A 235 4.30 4.24 8.32
CA ASP A 235 4.19 3.27 7.23
C ASP A 235 2.96 2.37 7.47
N GLY A 236 2.78 1.33 6.66
CA GLY A 236 1.71 0.35 6.92
C GLY A 236 1.90 -0.53 8.17
N TRP A 237 2.98 -0.34 8.94
CA TRP A 237 3.28 -1.05 10.19
C TRP A 237 3.14 -0.18 11.45
N ASP A 238 3.22 1.15 11.33
CA ASP A 238 3.11 2.09 12.46
C ASP A 238 1.67 2.14 12.98
N ILE A 239 1.47 1.59 14.19
CA ILE A 239 0.17 1.48 14.85
C ILE A 239 -0.34 2.81 15.43
N ASN A 240 0.50 3.85 15.50
CA ASN A 240 0.21 5.10 16.18
C ASN A 240 -0.02 6.27 15.24
N ARG A 241 0.39 6.15 13.97
CA ARG A 241 0.34 7.25 13.00
C ARG A 241 -0.29 6.83 11.67
N PRO A 242 -0.95 7.78 10.96
CA PRO A 242 -1.33 7.56 9.57
C PRO A 242 -0.11 7.35 8.69
N THR A 243 -0.33 6.67 7.56
CA THR A 243 0.70 6.39 6.57
C THR A 243 1.18 7.66 5.88
N MET A 244 2.38 7.62 5.30
CA MET A 244 3.00 8.76 4.65
C MET A 244 2.05 9.38 3.61
N SER A 245 1.58 10.58 3.93
CA SER A 245 0.71 11.37 3.07
C SER A 245 0.88 12.85 3.38
N SER A 246 0.43 13.71 2.48
CA SER A 246 0.40 15.15 2.73
C SER A 246 -0.78 15.81 2.05
N ILE A 247 -1.21 16.95 2.59
CA ILE A 247 -2.20 17.81 1.95
C ILE A 247 -1.49 19.09 1.53
N LEU A 248 -1.54 19.39 0.24
CA LEU A 248 -0.99 20.59 -0.35
C LEU A 248 -2.10 21.61 -0.57
N MET A 249 -1.92 22.81 -0.05
CA MET A 249 -2.78 23.95 -0.34
C MET A 249 -2.12 24.86 -1.35
N PHE A 250 -2.88 25.23 -2.38
CA PHE A 250 -2.45 26.25 -3.34
C PHE A 250 -3.62 27.14 -3.75
N GLN A 251 -3.49 28.46 -3.56
CA GLN A 251 -4.55 29.44 -3.84
C GLN A 251 -5.91 29.08 -3.21
N GLY A 252 -5.90 28.52 -2.01
CA GLY A 252 -7.09 28.06 -1.29
C GLY A 252 -7.67 26.72 -1.76
N ARG A 253 -7.16 26.14 -2.86
CA ARG A 253 -7.51 24.78 -3.32
C ARG A 253 -6.73 23.74 -2.53
N ILE A 254 -7.34 22.58 -2.33
CA ILE A 254 -6.75 21.46 -1.58
C ILE A 254 -6.41 20.33 -2.53
N TYR A 255 -5.16 19.89 -2.49
CA TYR A 255 -4.68 18.71 -3.19
C TYR A 255 -4.18 17.67 -2.18
N LEU A 256 -4.50 16.41 -2.43
CA LEU A 256 -3.90 15.28 -1.71
C LEU A 256 -2.59 14.90 -2.38
N ILE A 257 -1.61 14.50 -1.58
CA ILE A 257 -0.44 13.74 -2.03
C ILE A 257 -0.60 12.36 -1.38
N ASP A 258 -0.94 11.41 -2.25
CA ASP A 258 -1.41 10.05 -1.94
C ASP A 258 -2.77 9.95 -1.22
N ALA A 259 -3.38 8.76 -1.30
CA ALA A 259 -4.65 8.42 -0.70
C ALA A 259 -4.51 7.13 0.12
N GLY A 260 -3.87 7.22 1.28
CA GLY A 260 -3.70 6.09 2.20
C GLY A 260 -4.97 5.69 2.98
N PRO A 261 -4.86 4.68 3.88
CA PRO A 261 -5.92 4.26 4.79
C PRO A 261 -6.51 5.40 5.64
N ASN A 262 -7.79 5.26 6.01
CA ASN A 262 -8.50 6.19 6.91
C ASN A 262 -8.59 7.65 6.41
N MET A 263 -8.49 7.89 5.09
CA MET A 263 -8.51 9.23 4.51
C MET A 263 -9.70 10.10 4.97
N VAL A 264 -10.93 9.55 5.04
CA VAL A 264 -12.11 10.30 5.53
C VAL A 264 -11.91 10.77 6.98
N TYR A 265 -11.35 9.92 7.83
CA TYR A 265 -11.08 10.27 9.23
C TYR A 265 -10.00 11.36 9.34
N ILE A 266 -8.95 11.26 8.53
CA ILE A 266 -7.88 12.26 8.44
C ILE A 266 -8.48 13.61 7.99
N LEU A 267 -9.25 13.64 6.91
CA LEU A 267 -9.86 14.87 6.38
C LEU A 267 -10.82 15.50 7.40
N ASN A 268 -11.67 14.70 8.05
CA ASN A 268 -12.61 15.20 9.06
C ASN A 268 -11.90 15.80 10.28
N THR A 269 -10.78 15.21 10.74
CA THR A 269 -10.02 15.74 11.88
C THR A 269 -9.33 17.06 11.55
N LEU A 270 -9.04 17.29 10.27
CA LEU A 270 -8.53 18.53 9.72
C LEU A 270 -9.65 19.52 9.32
N GLY A 271 -10.92 19.15 9.46
CA GLY A 271 -12.05 20.01 9.06
C GLY A 271 -12.14 20.24 7.55
N ILE A 272 -11.68 19.27 6.75
CA ILE A 272 -11.77 19.28 5.28
C ILE A 272 -12.87 18.30 4.86
N GLY A 273 -13.84 18.79 4.09
CA GLY A 273 -14.79 17.94 3.38
C GLY A 273 -14.16 17.28 2.16
N VAL A 274 -14.53 16.03 1.86
CA VAL A 274 -14.02 15.31 0.67
C VAL A 274 -14.36 16.07 -0.63
N ASN A 275 -15.49 16.76 -0.68
CA ASN A 275 -15.90 17.58 -1.82
C ASN A 275 -15.09 18.89 -1.98
N GLU A 276 -14.19 19.22 -1.05
CA GLU A 276 -13.26 20.36 -1.17
C GLU A 276 -11.93 19.97 -1.83
N ILE A 277 -11.72 18.68 -2.08
CA ILE A 277 -10.51 18.18 -2.72
C ILE A 277 -10.58 18.51 -4.22
N GLU A 278 -9.61 19.29 -4.69
CA GLU A 278 -9.46 19.67 -6.09
C GLU A 278 -8.81 18.56 -6.91
N GLY A 279 -7.83 17.86 -6.31
CA GLY A 279 -7.09 16.81 -6.99
C GLY A 279 -6.21 15.97 -6.08
N ILE A 280 -5.64 14.91 -6.64
CA ILE A 280 -4.66 14.04 -6.00
C ILE A 280 -3.40 13.95 -6.86
N PHE A 281 -2.24 14.11 -6.24
CA PHE A 281 -0.94 13.73 -6.78
C PHE A 281 -0.60 12.34 -6.22
N HIS A 282 -0.44 11.33 -7.09
CA HIS A 282 -0.21 9.95 -6.64
C HIS A 282 1.24 9.55 -6.89
N THR A 283 1.92 9.06 -5.86
CA THR A 283 3.33 8.67 -5.91
C THR A 283 3.49 7.25 -6.45
N HIS A 284 2.71 6.29 -5.95
CA HIS A 284 2.76 4.87 -6.34
C HIS A 284 1.56 4.08 -5.80
N SER A 285 1.52 2.78 -6.07
CA SER A 285 0.33 1.95 -5.90
C SER A 285 0.26 1.08 -4.63
N HIS A 286 1.20 1.14 -3.68
CA HIS A 286 1.10 0.34 -2.44
C HIS A 286 -0.10 0.73 -1.58
N ASP A 287 -0.63 -0.22 -0.79
CA ASP A 287 -1.88 -0.03 -0.02
C ASP A 287 -1.86 1.22 0.88
N ASP A 288 -0.71 1.52 1.48
CA ASP A 288 -0.52 2.67 2.36
C ASP A 288 -0.56 4.03 1.65
N HIS A 289 -0.55 4.05 0.32
CA HIS A 289 -0.70 5.23 -0.54
C HIS A 289 -1.97 5.17 -1.42
N PHE A 290 -2.62 4.01 -1.50
CA PHE A 290 -3.68 3.68 -2.47
C PHE A 290 -5.09 3.49 -1.87
N CYS A 291 -5.21 2.99 -0.63
CA CYS A 291 -6.48 2.48 -0.09
C CYS A 291 -7.65 3.48 -0.01
N GLY A 292 -7.37 4.78 -0.03
CA GLY A 292 -8.35 5.86 0.05
C GLY A 292 -9.05 6.16 -1.29
N ILE A 293 -8.59 5.60 -2.41
CA ILE A 293 -9.15 5.83 -3.76
C ILE A 293 -10.69 5.67 -3.85
N PRO A 294 -11.34 4.66 -3.24
CA PRO A 294 -12.80 4.52 -3.30
C PRO A 294 -13.55 5.73 -2.76
N THR A 295 -12.99 6.40 -1.75
CA THR A 295 -13.60 7.61 -1.20
C THR A 295 -13.63 8.72 -2.23
N LEU A 296 -12.57 8.85 -3.03
CA LEU A 296 -12.50 9.85 -4.11
C LEU A 296 -13.45 9.50 -5.26
N MET A 297 -13.58 8.20 -5.60
CA MET A 297 -14.50 7.74 -6.66
C MET A 297 -15.98 8.03 -6.39
N ARG A 298 -16.36 8.33 -5.16
CA ARG A 298 -17.75 8.60 -4.74
C ARG A 298 -18.08 10.09 -4.57
N THR A 299 -17.15 10.96 -4.92
CA THR A 299 -17.38 12.42 -4.85
C THR A 299 -18.37 12.86 -5.93
N ASP A 300 -19.02 14.00 -5.71
CA ASP A 300 -20.05 14.52 -6.63
C ASP A 300 -19.46 15.02 -7.97
N GLN A 301 -18.15 15.23 -8.02
CA GLN A 301 -17.40 15.69 -9.18
C GLN A 301 -16.17 14.81 -9.37
N LYS A 302 -15.74 14.59 -10.61
CA LYS A 302 -14.50 13.87 -10.87
C LYS A 302 -13.32 14.64 -10.26
N ILE A 303 -12.61 13.99 -9.35
CA ILE A 303 -11.38 14.52 -8.77
C ILE A 303 -10.30 14.53 -9.85
N LYS A 304 -9.51 15.61 -9.93
CA LYS A 304 -8.35 15.67 -10.81
C LYS A 304 -7.29 14.69 -10.34
N TYR A 305 -6.88 13.77 -11.19
CA TYR A 305 -5.88 12.75 -10.87
C TYR A 305 -4.58 13.07 -11.60
N PHE A 306 -3.56 13.43 -10.84
CA PHE A 306 -2.24 13.80 -11.34
C PHE A 306 -1.22 12.71 -11.00
N ALA A 307 -0.65 12.11 -12.03
CA ALA A 307 0.44 11.16 -11.90
C ALA A 307 1.23 11.13 -13.20
N THR A 308 2.41 10.53 -13.18
CA THR A 308 3.05 10.15 -14.44
C THR A 308 2.27 9.00 -15.07
N PRO A 309 2.28 8.86 -16.42
CA PRO A 309 1.62 7.73 -17.08
C PRO A 309 2.03 6.38 -16.50
N LEU A 310 3.31 6.23 -16.13
CA LEU A 310 3.87 5.03 -15.54
C LEU A 310 3.17 4.65 -14.22
N VAL A 311 3.04 5.59 -13.29
CA VAL A 311 2.34 5.38 -12.01
C VAL A 311 0.84 5.19 -12.24
N ARG A 312 0.24 5.97 -13.14
CA ARG A 312 -1.18 5.86 -13.47
C ARG A 312 -1.55 4.45 -13.96
N GLU A 313 -0.81 3.89 -14.91
CA GLU A 313 -1.07 2.54 -15.43
C GLU A 313 -0.94 1.47 -14.33
N SER A 314 0.06 1.59 -13.45
CA SER A 314 0.25 0.67 -12.31
C SER A 314 -0.93 0.70 -11.34
N VAL A 315 -1.40 1.91 -10.98
CA VAL A 315 -2.56 2.13 -10.11
C VAL A 315 -3.85 1.60 -10.75
N ILE A 316 -4.08 1.89 -12.04
CA ILE A 316 -5.25 1.41 -12.78
C ILE A 316 -5.30 -0.11 -12.74
N LYS A 317 -4.22 -0.81 -13.10
CA LYS A 317 -4.20 -2.28 -13.12
C LYS A 317 -4.44 -2.89 -11.74
N LYS A 318 -3.86 -2.31 -10.69
CA LYS A 318 -4.09 -2.77 -9.31
C LYS A 318 -5.55 -2.54 -8.89
N LEU A 319 -6.13 -1.37 -9.18
CA LEU A 319 -7.52 -1.08 -8.85
C LEU A 319 -8.51 -1.93 -9.66
N SER A 320 -8.27 -2.12 -10.96
CA SER A 320 -9.06 -2.98 -11.84
C SER A 320 -9.10 -4.41 -11.31
N ALA A 321 -7.95 -4.94 -10.88
CA ALA A 321 -7.85 -6.26 -10.25
C ALA A 321 -8.68 -6.36 -8.96
N LEU A 322 -8.61 -5.34 -8.10
CA LEU A 322 -9.36 -5.28 -6.85
C LEU A 322 -10.88 -5.19 -7.07
N LEU A 323 -11.30 -4.35 -8.02
CA LEU A 323 -12.71 -4.09 -8.31
C LEU A 323 -13.31 -5.12 -9.29
N SER A 324 -12.48 -5.93 -9.94
CA SER A 324 -12.87 -6.80 -11.05
C SER A 324 -13.58 -6.03 -12.17
N ILE A 325 -13.02 -4.88 -12.54
CA ILE A 325 -13.49 -3.99 -13.61
C ILE A 325 -12.44 -3.89 -14.72
N GLU A 326 -12.82 -3.30 -15.86
CA GLU A 326 -11.89 -3.01 -16.94
C GLU A 326 -11.10 -1.72 -16.67
N ASP A 327 -9.88 -1.63 -17.21
CA ASP A 327 -8.94 -0.52 -17.00
C ASP A 327 -9.53 0.85 -17.43
N ASP A 328 -10.36 0.87 -18.48
CA ASP A 328 -10.99 2.09 -19.00
C ASP A 328 -12.04 2.70 -18.05
N GLN A 329 -12.61 1.90 -17.16
CA GLN A 329 -13.59 2.38 -16.18
C GLN A 329 -12.96 3.32 -15.14
N PHE A 330 -11.64 3.35 -14.99
CA PHE A 330 -10.98 4.32 -14.11
C PHE A 330 -11.30 5.77 -14.49
N TYR A 331 -11.36 6.06 -15.79
CA TYR A 331 -11.62 7.40 -16.33
C TYR A 331 -13.07 7.85 -16.13
N ASP A 332 -13.97 6.95 -15.75
CA ASP A 332 -15.33 7.31 -15.36
C ASP A 332 -15.36 8.02 -14.00
N TYR A 333 -14.37 7.78 -13.14
CA TYR A 333 -14.33 8.32 -11.77
C TYR A 333 -13.37 9.52 -11.62
N PHE A 334 -12.35 9.62 -12.47
CA PHE A 334 -11.30 10.62 -12.34
C PHE A 334 -11.15 11.48 -13.60
N ASP A 335 -10.82 12.75 -13.40
CA ASP A 335 -10.35 13.64 -14.46
C ASP A 335 -8.83 13.53 -14.53
N VAL A 336 -8.32 12.72 -15.46
CA VAL A 336 -6.90 12.32 -15.49
C VAL A 336 -6.04 13.38 -16.18
N HIS A 337 -4.97 13.79 -15.52
CA HIS A 337 -3.96 14.72 -16.00
C HIS A 337 -2.57 14.11 -15.85
N ASP A 338 -2.03 13.59 -16.96
CA ASP A 338 -0.69 13.02 -16.97
C ASP A 338 0.38 14.10 -16.77
N LEU A 339 1.37 13.80 -15.92
CA LEU A 339 2.54 14.62 -15.68
C LEU A 339 3.75 14.05 -16.44
N GLU A 340 4.58 14.93 -17.01
CA GLU A 340 5.84 14.55 -17.63
C GLU A 340 6.97 14.47 -16.59
N PHE A 341 7.78 13.42 -16.67
CA PHE A 341 8.94 13.22 -15.79
C PHE A 341 9.99 14.32 -15.98
N ASP A 342 10.71 14.62 -14.90
CA ASP A 342 11.94 15.45 -14.88
C ASP A 342 11.77 16.91 -15.35
N VAL A 343 10.54 17.35 -15.62
CA VAL A 343 10.19 18.71 -16.03
C VAL A 343 9.18 19.35 -15.08
N TRP A 344 9.16 20.68 -15.06
CA TRP A 344 8.16 21.43 -14.31
C TRP A 344 6.84 21.48 -15.08
N ASN A 345 5.88 20.67 -14.65
CA ASN A 345 4.50 20.69 -15.12
C ASN A 345 3.75 21.85 -14.46
N ASN A 346 2.85 22.51 -15.22
CA ASN A 346 2.03 23.59 -14.69
C ASN A 346 0.61 23.09 -14.39
N VAL A 347 0.23 23.13 -13.11
CA VAL A 347 -1.11 22.81 -12.62
C VAL A 347 -1.74 24.09 -12.12
N ASP A 348 -2.42 24.83 -13.00
CA ASP A 348 -3.11 26.09 -12.68
C ASP A 348 -2.23 27.12 -11.94
N GLY A 349 -0.93 27.20 -12.27
CA GLY A 349 0.04 28.10 -11.65
C GLY A 349 0.92 27.45 -10.57
N LEU A 350 0.56 26.25 -10.10
CA LEU A 350 1.43 25.41 -9.27
C LEU A 350 2.42 24.66 -10.18
N SER A 351 3.72 24.80 -9.92
CA SER A 351 4.74 24.01 -10.65
C SER A 351 5.00 22.70 -9.93
N VAL A 352 4.89 21.58 -10.65
CA VAL A 352 5.10 20.22 -10.12
C VAL A 352 6.12 19.48 -10.98
N LYS A 353 7.17 18.94 -10.36
CA LYS A 353 8.18 18.10 -11.02
C LYS A 353 8.14 16.70 -10.40
N PRO A 354 7.56 15.70 -11.09
CA PRO A 354 7.74 14.31 -10.74
C PRO A 354 9.11 13.83 -11.22
N VAL A 355 9.78 13.02 -10.40
CA VAL A 355 11.04 12.37 -10.73
C VAL A 355 10.89 10.89 -10.41
N PHE A 356 11.39 10.02 -11.29
CA PHE A 356 11.35 8.57 -11.06
C PHE A 356 12.13 8.20 -9.79
N SER A 357 11.52 7.37 -8.94
CA SER A 357 12.14 6.85 -7.72
C SER A 357 12.38 5.35 -7.86
N PRO A 358 13.57 4.83 -7.54
CA PRO A 358 13.81 3.39 -7.57
C PRO A 358 13.02 2.69 -6.46
N HIS A 359 12.04 1.88 -6.85
CA HIS A 359 11.18 1.10 -5.95
C HIS A 359 10.67 -0.18 -6.65
N PRO A 360 10.16 -1.21 -5.94
CA PRO A 360 9.64 -2.44 -6.57
C PRO A 360 8.45 -2.21 -7.52
N VAL A 361 7.63 -1.19 -7.23
CA VAL A 361 6.51 -0.75 -8.07
C VAL A 361 6.80 0.62 -8.67
N GLU A 362 6.07 0.98 -9.72
CA GLU A 362 6.23 2.26 -10.41
C GLU A 362 6.02 3.41 -9.42
N THR A 363 7.06 4.20 -9.20
CA THR A 363 7.08 5.23 -8.16
C THR A 363 7.71 6.50 -8.67
N ASN A 364 7.09 7.64 -8.34
CA ASN A 364 7.67 8.95 -8.52
C ASN A 364 7.63 9.77 -7.23
N ILE A 365 8.69 10.51 -6.98
CA ILE A 365 8.75 11.54 -5.95
C ILE A 365 8.40 12.91 -6.54
N PHE A 366 7.83 13.79 -5.74
CA PHE A 366 7.38 15.10 -6.21
C PHE A 366 8.18 16.24 -5.61
N THR A 367 8.51 17.23 -6.45
CA THR A 367 8.88 18.57 -6.01
C THR A 367 7.83 19.57 -6.50
N PHE A 368 7.34 20.41 -5.59
CA PHE A 368 6.39 21.46 -5.83
C PHE A 368 7.06 22.82 -5.65
N ARG A 369 6.65 23.82 -6.43
CA ARG A 369 7.01 25.21 -6.14
C ARG A 369 5.93 26.19 -6.57
N ALA A 370 5.82 27.28 -5.84
CA ALA A 370 4.92 28.39 -6.12
C ALA A 370 5.66 29.73 -6.06
N ILE A 371 5.33 30.65 -6.97
CA ILE A 371 5.85 32.02 -6.95
C ILE A 371 5.18 32.78 -5.79
N CYS A 372 6.02 33.40 -4.98
CA CYS A 372 5.69 34.26 -3.83
C CYS A 372 6.47 35.60 -3.97
N GLU A 373 6.23 36.56 -3.07
CA GLU A 373 6.86 37.90 -3.14
C GLU A 373 8.40 37.85 -3.15
N GLU A 374 9.00 36.92 -2.40
CA GLU A 374 10.46 36.76 -2.26
C GLU A 374 11.09 35.75 -3.24
N GLY A 375 10.32 35.24 -4.21
CA GLY A 375 10.77 34.23 -5.16
C GLY A 375 9.95 32.94 -5.08
N TYR A 376 10.58 31.78 -5.22
CA TYR A 376 9.88 30.50 -5.12
C TYR A 376 9.92 29.96 -3.69
N LEU A 377 8.75 29.57 -3.18
CA LEU A 377 8.67 28.60 -2.09
C LEU A 377 8.54 27.20 -2.68
N SER A 378 9.23 26.23 -2.09
CA SER A 378 9.34 24.87 -2.62
C SER A 378 9.14 23.80 -1.55
N TYR A 379 8.50 22.71 -1.95
CA TYR A 379 8.23 21.54 -1.11
C TYR A 379 8.59 20.26 -1.86
N ALA A 380 9.32 19.36 -1.23
CA ALA A 380 9.60 18.02 -1.74
C ALA A 380 8.88 16.96 -0.90
N HIS A 381 8.19 16.05 -1.57
CA HIS A 381 7.50 14.90 -0.98
C HIS A 381 8.12 13.61 -1.53
N PHE A 382 9.05 13.03 -0.78
CA PHE A 382 9.84 11.88 -1.22
C PHE A 382 9.36 10.62 -0.49
N ALA A 383 8.20 10.10 -0.92
CA ALA A 383 7.65 8.83 -0.44
C ALA A 383 8.36 7.65 -1.10
N ASP A 384 8.56 6.57 -0.35
CA ASP A 384 9.07 5.29 -0.84
C ASP A 384 10.31 5.44 -1.73
N ILE A 385 11.32 6.10 -1.17
CA ILE A 385 12.67 6.19 -1.73
C ILE A 385 13.51 5.02 -1.25
N VAL A 386 14.45 4.51 -2.04
CA VAL A 386 15.39 3.48 -1.57
C VAL A 386 16.64 4.10 -0.92
N ALA A 387 17.17 3.48 0.14
CA ALA A 387 18.47 3.83 0.71
C ALA A 387 19.62 3.72 -0.31
N LEU A 388 20.57 4.67 -0.28
CA LEU A 388 21.63 4.74 -1.29
C LEU A 388 22.62 3.58 -1.20
N ASP A 389 22.89 2.99 -0.03
CA ASP A 389 23.75 1.79 0.05
C ASP A 389 23.08 0.55 -0.54
N VAL A 390 21.76 0.43 -0.37
CA VAL A 390 20.98 -0.63 -1.00
C VAL A 390 21.04 -0.49 -2.52
N LEU A 391 20.81 0.71 -3.04
CA LEU A 391 20.90 0.97 -4.48
C LEU A 391 22.33 0.81 -5.03
N GLU A 392 23.35 1.24 -4.28
CA GLU A 392 24.76 1.04 -4.62
C GLU A 392 25.09 -0.46 -4.75
N GLY A 393 24.53 -1.30 -3.87
CA GLY A 393 24.63 -2.76 -3.97
C GLY A 393 23.93 -3.38 -5.19
N MET A 394 23.15 -2.61 -5.94
CA MET A 394 22.52 -3.02 -7.19
C MET A 394 23.31 -2.64 -8.44
N ILE A 395 24.42 -1.89 -8.31
CA ILE A 395 25.21 -1.43 -9.45
C ILE A 395 25.86 -2.61 -10.17
N THR A 396 25.78 -2.61 -11.51
CA THR A 396 26.47 -3.58 -12.36
C THR A 396 26.79 -2.99 -13.73
N ASP A 397 28.01 -3.28 -14.22
CA ASP A 397 28.46 -2.91 -15.57
C ASP A 397 27.97 -3.88 -16.65
N ASP A 398 27.44 -5.04 -16.25
CA ASP A 398 26.88 -6.04 -17.16
C ASP A 398 25.46 -5.63 -17.56
N GLN A 399 25.28 -5.27 -18.84
CA GLN A 399 24.00 -4.82 -19.39
C GLN A 399 22.92 -5.90 -19.38
N GLU A 400 23.30 -7.19 -19.31
CA GLU A 400 22.37 -8.31 -19.24
C GLU A 400 22.03 -8.71 -17.79
N ALA A 401 22.82 -8.26 -16.82
CA ALA A 401 22.56 -8.51 -15.40
C ALA A 401 21.46 -7.57 -14.85
N TYR A 402 20.65 -8.09 -13.91
CA TYR A 402 19.70 -7.29 -13.15
C TYR A 402 20.42 -6.36 -12.18
N GLY A 403 20.03 -5.09 -12.19
CA GLY A 403 20.68 -4.03 -11.43
C GLY A 403 20.50 -2.68 -12.09
N VAL A 404 21.37 -1.74 -11.72
CA VAL A 404 21.39 -0.37 -12.25
C VAL A 404 22.79 0.01 -12.73
N SER A 405 22.88 1.02 -13.59
CA SER A 405 24.16 1.62 -13.97
C SER A 405 24.66 2.57 -12.88
N GLN A 406 25.96 2.86 -12.92
CA GLN A 406 26.57 3.91 -12.08
C GLN A 406 25.92 5.28 -12.33
N ASP A 407 25.66 5.62 -13.60
CA ASP A 407 25.04 6.89 -13.98
C ASP A 407 23.61 7.04 -13.40
N PHE A 408 22.83 5.96 -13.38
CA PHE A 408 21.50 5.95 -12.77
C PHE A 408 21.58 6.13 -11.24
N TYR A 409 22.52 5.45 -10.58
CA TYR A 409 22.76 5.66 -9.15
C TYR A 409 23.13 7.11 -8.84
N ASP A 410 24.04 7.69 -9.61
CA ASP A 410 24.51 9.06 -9.41
C ASP A 410 23.42 10.11 -9.68
N SER A 411 22.52 9.84 -10.64
CA SER A 411 21.36 10.70 -10.90
C SER A 411 20.36 10.67 -9.75
N VAL A 412 20.01 9.48 -9.23
CA VAL A 412 19.12 9.33 -8.07
C VAL A 412 19.68 10.05 -6.85
N LYS A 413 20.97 9.84 -6.55
CA LYS A 413 21.67 10.51 -5.44
C LYS A 413 21.62 12.03 -5.57
N LYS A 414 21.78 12.55 -6.78
CA LYS A 414 21.68 14.00 -7.05
C LYS A 414 20.26 14.49 -6.81
N GLU A 415 19.24 13.81 -7.31
CA GLU A 415 17.83 14.20 -7.13
C GLU A 415 17.41 14.17 -5.66
N TYR A 416 17.86 13.17 -4.89
CA TYR A 416 17.61 13.11 -3.44
C TYR A 416 18.13 14.35 -2.71
N LEU A 417 19.28 14.90 -3.11
CA LEU A 417 19.88 16.09 -2.51
C LEU A 417 19.38 17.41 -3.10
N THR A 418 18.31 17.41 -3.91
CA THR A 418 17.70 18.62 -4.46
C THR A 418 17.31 19.57 -3.33
N THR A 419 17.89 20.77 -3.31
CA THR A 419 17.63 21.75 -2.24
C THR A 419 16.25 22.38 -2.40
N VAL A 420 15.47 22.37 -1.32
CA VAL A 420 14.12 22.98 -1.24
C VAL A 420 13.91 23.67 0.11
N ASN A 421 12.81 24.38 0.29
CA ASN A 421 12.49 24.98 1.60
C ASN A 421 12.06 23.91 2.60
N ILE A 422 11.14 23.02 2.22
CA ILE A 422 10.69 21.91 3.06
C ILE A 422 10.83 20.61 2.28
N LYS A 423 11.47 19.61 2.88
CA LYS A 423 11.56 18.26 2.34
C LYS A 423 11.04 17.26 3.34
N LYS A 424 10.06 16.46 2.94
CA LYS A 424 9.56 15.33 3.71
C LYS A 424 10.14 14.05 3.14
N LEU A 425 10.73 13.23 4.00
CA LEU A 425 11.49 12.05 3.60
C LEU A 425 10.88 10.77 4.17
N ASP A 426 10.78 9.74 3.33
CA ASP A 426 10.68 8.38 3.82
C ASP A 426 12.07 7.88 4.30
N ILE A 427 12.13 7.45 5.55
CA ILE A 427 13.34 6.91 6.19
C ILE A 427 13.08 5.54 6.86
N GLY A 428 12.12 4.77 6.35
CA GLY A 428 11.73 3.46 6.90
C GLY A 428 12.83 2.38 6.88
N GLY A 429 13.87 2.55 6.06
CA GLY A 429 14.99 1.62 5.92
C GLY A 429 14.65 0.28 5.25
N GLY A 430 15.39 -0.77 5.63
CA GLY A 430 15.20 -2.10 5.04
C GLY A 430 15.69 -2.15 3.58
N LEU A 431 14.98 -2.90 2.73
CA LEU A 431 15.38 -3.16 1.34
C LEU A 431 14.76 -2.18 0.33
N ILE A 432 13.72 -1.44 0.74
CA ILE A 432 12.88 -0.67 -0.19
C ILE A 432 12.56 0.74 0.31
N HIS A 433 12.98 1.14 1.52
CA HIS A 433 12.78 2.50 2.05
C HIS A 433 14.10 3.21 2.33
N GLY A 434 14.01 4.53 2.52
CA GLY A 434 15.16 5.42 2.63
C GLY A 434 15.83 5.33 3.99
N LYS A 435 16.93 6.05 4.16
CA LYS A 435 17.59 6.20 5.46
C LYS A 435 18.04 7.63 5.69
N ALA A 436 17.96 8.09 6.93
CA ALA A 436 18.27 9.46 7.30
C ALA A 436 19.72 9.85 6.98
N GLU A 437 20.66 8.90 7.03
CA GLU A 437 22.07 9.12 6.77
C GLU A 437 22.37 9.64 5.36
N ASP A 438 21.53 9.31 4.38
CA ASP A 438 21.71 9.74 2.99
C ASP A 438 21.55 11.25 2.81
N PHE A 439 20.83 11.90 3.74
CA PHE A 439 20.50 13.32 3.70
C PHE A 439 21.39 14.18 4.62
N LYS A 440 22.49 13.64 5.17
CA LYS A 440 23.43 14.39 6.03
C LYS A 440 24.04 15.64 5.38
N LYS A 441 24.11 15.68 4.05
CA LYS A 441 24.63 16.80 3.26
C LYS A 441 23.53 17.57 2.53
N ASP A 442 22.27 17.30 2.86
CA ASP A 442 21.15 18.02 2.29
C ASP A 442 21.18 19.48 2.75
N MET A 443 20.95 20.39 1.82
CA MET A 443 21.02 21.83 2.05
C MET A 443 19.62 22.48 2.16
N SER A 444 18.56 21.68 2.19
CA SER A 444 17.19 22.17 2.37
C SER A 444 17.02 22.86 3.72
N GLU A 445 16.16 23.87 3.79
CA GLU A 445 15.99 24.67 5.01
C GLU A 445 15.38 23.84 6.16
N LYS A 446 14.53 22.88 5.81
CA LYS A 446 13.89 21.97 6.77
C LYS A 446 13.69 20.57 6.18
N LEU A 447 14.15 19.57 6.92
CA LEU A 447 13.84 18.16 6.70
C LEU A 447 12.77 17.72 7.71
N ILE A 448 11.79 16.95 7.24
CA ILE A 448 10.74 16.29 8.03
C ILE A 448 10.91 14.79 7.90
#